data_AF-X1V3B6-F1
#
_entry.id   AF-X1V3B6-F1
#
_cell.length_a   1.000
_cell.length_b   1.000
_cell.length_c   1.000
_cell.angle_alpha   90.00
_cell.angle_beta   90.00
_cell.angle_gamma   90.00
#
_symmetry.space_group_name_H-M   'P 1'
#
loop_
_entity.id
_entity.type
_entity.pdbx_description
1 polymer ?
#
loop_
_entity_poly.entity_id
_entity_poly.type
_entity_poly.pdbx_seq_one_letter_code
_entity_poly.pdbx_strand_id
1 'polypeptide(L)'
;NIVWHKIRKDGGPDGRGVGFYFRNTTELVLFGVKGKNARTLAPGRRQVNIIKARKREHSRKPDELYDIIEACSPGPFLELFARGPRKGWDVWGNQSEDYYPAWATYANHSQAETEPSSKSKTKAKAKTKRKRQSADLALL
;
A
#
# COMPACT_ATOMS: atom_id res chain seq x y z
N ASN A 1 0.63 -9.30 -17.64
CA ASN A 1 1.04 -9.52 -16.24
C ASN A 1 2.44 -8.97 -16.02
N ILE A 2 2.70 -8.41 -14.85
CA ILE A 2 4.04 -8.00 -14.37
C ILE A 2 4.47 -8.96 -13.27
N VAL A 3 5.76 -9.25 -13.16
CA VAL A 3 6.33 -10.16 -12.17
C VAL A 3 7.28 -9.38 -11.28
N TRP A 4 7.01 -9.35 -9.98
CA TRP A 4 7.99 -8.89 -9.00
C TRP A 4 8.94 -10.04 -8.67
N HIS A 5 10.18 -9.94 -9.11
CA HIS A 5 11.29 -10.79 -8.68
C HIS A 5 11.94 -10.18 -7.43
N LYS A 6 11.77 -10.87 -6.31
CA LYS A 6 12.38 -10.54 -5.02
C LYS A 6 13.87 -10.84 -5.06
N ILE A 7 14.69 -9.81 -4.94
CA ILE A 7 16.15 -9.92 -5.02
C ILE A 7 16.84 -9.62 -3.68
N ARG A 8 18.08 -10.09 -3.53
CA ARG A 8 19.01 -9.72 -2.45
C ARG A 8 19.86 -8.52 -2.87
N LYS A 9 20.80 -8.09 -1.99
CA LYS A 9 21.71 -6.96 -2.27
C LYS A 9 22.62 -7.19 -3.49
N ASP A 10 22.96 -8.43 -3.77
CA ASP A 10 23.79 -8.82 -4.92
C ASP A 10 22.98 -9.08 -6.20
N GLY A 11 21.67 -8.76 -6.19
CA GLY A 11 20.79 -8.95 -7.35
C GLY A 11 20.32 -10.39 -7.59
N GLY A 12 20.82 -11.36 -6.80
CA GLY A 12 20.36 -12.75 -6.87
C GLY A 12 18.98 -12.96 -6.24
N PRO A 13 18.30 -14.10 -6.51
CA PRO A 13 16.97 -14.37 -5.97
C PRO A 13 16.94 -14.43 -4.44
N ASP A 14 15.86 -13.91 -3.84
CA ASP A 14 15.61 -13.97 -2.40
C ASP A 14 14.87 -15.26 -2.00
N GLY A 15 15.64 -16.32 -1.71
CA GLY A 15 15.12 -17.66 -1.34
C GLY A 15 14.44 -17.76 0.03
N ARG A 16 14.32 -16.66 0.78
CA ARG A 16 13.65 -16.63 2.10
C ARG A 16 12.12 -16.71 2.01
N GLY A 17 11.53 -16.77 0.81
CA GLY A 17 10.07 -16.86 0.60
C GLY A 17 9.52 -18.29 0.70
N VAL A 18 8.37 -18.46 1.36
CA VAL A 18 7.71 -19.76 1.59
C VAL A 18 7.38 -20.52 0.30
N GLY A 19 7.29 -21.84 0.37
CA GLY A 19 6.81 -22.71 -0.71
C GLY A 19 7.12 -24.18 -0.42
N PHE A 20 6.24 -25.09 -0.84
CA PHE A 20 6.30 -26.52 -0.52
C PHE A 20 7.33 -27.25 -1.39
N TYR A 21 7.24 -27.10 -2.72
CA TYR A 21 8.15 -27.72 -3.68
C TYR A 21 9.33 -26.80 -4.07
N PHE A 22 9.05 -25.50 -4.22
CA PHE A 22 10.03 -24.50 -4.65
C PHE A 22 9.95 -23.27 -3.75
N ARG A 23 11.07 -22.57 -3.59
CA ARG A 23 11.13 -21.31 -2.83
C ARG A 23 10.57 -20.17 -3.67
N ASN A 24 9.51 -19.52 -3.21
CA ASN A 24 8.87 -18.45 -3.96
C ASN A 24 9.71 -17.17 -3.91
N THR A 25 10.38 -16.87 -5.02
CA THR A 25 11.14 -15.63 -5.23
C THR A 25 10.37 -14.61 -6.07
N THR A 26 9.18 -14.96 -6.57
CA THR A 26 8.35 -14.08 -7.41
C THR A 26 6.97 -13.82 -6.82
N GLU A 27 6.40 -12.65 -7.10
CA GLU A 27 4.97 -12.34 -6.94
C GLU A 27 4.40 -11.87 -8.28
N LEU A 28 3.21 -12.34 -8.63
CA LEU A 28 2.52 -11.93 -9.86
C LEU A 28 1.65 -10.71 -9.60
N VAL A 29 1.76 -9.73 -10.48
CA VAL A 29 0.83 -8.62 -10.63
C VAL A 29 0.00 -8.89 -11.88
N LEU A 30 -1.25 -9.26 -11.67
CA LEU A 30 -2.18 -9.53 -12.76
C LEU A 30 -2.57 -8.22 -13.44
N PHE A 31 -2.65 -8.24 -14.76
CA PHE A 31 -3.06 -7.09 -15.56
C PHE A 31 -4.39 -7.39 -16.25
N GLY A 32 -5.37 -6.52 -16.04
CA GLY A 32 -6.69 -6.62 -16.65
C GLY A 32 -7.10 -5.30 -17.28
N VAL A 33 -7.98 -5.36 -18.28
CA VAL A 33 -8.58 -4.20 -18.95
C VAL A 33 -10.09 -4.36 -18.96
N LYS A 34 -10.83 -3.25 -18.88
CA LYS A 34 -12.30 -3.25 -18.92
C LYS A 34 -12.79 -2.05 -19.74
N GLY A 35 -13.76 -2.29 -20.63
CA GLY A 35 -14.38 -1.27 -21.48
C GLY A 35 -13.78 -1.18 -22.90
N LYS A 36 -14.42 -0.36 -23.75
CA LYS A 36 -14.01 -0.16 -25.14
C LYS A 36 -12.77 0.74 -25.20
N ASN A 37 -11.79 0.38 -26.03
CA ASN A 37 -10.54 1.12 -26.23
C ASN A 37 -9.68 1.30 -24.96
N ALA A 38 -9.81 0.41 -23.97
CA ALA A 38 -8.98 0.38 -22.78
C ALA A 38 -7.55 -0.07 -23.13
N ARG A 39 -6.71 0.88 -23.55
CA ARG A 39 -5.30 0.67 -23.88
C ARG A 39 -4.42 1.44 -22.91
N THR A 40 -3.27 0.86 -22.59
CA THR A 40 -2.19 1.56 -21.89
C THR A 40 -1.66 2.73 -22.71
N LEU A 41 -1.06 3.70 -22.03
CA LEU A 41 -0.28 4.79 -22.62
C LEU A 41 0.98 4.25 -23.31
N ALA A 42 1.64 5.09 -24.11
CA ALA A 42 2.81 4.70 -24.89
C ALA A 42 3.92 3.97 -24.08
N PRO A 43 4.23 4.38 -22.83
CA PRO A 43 5.23 3.69 -22.00
C PRO A 43 4.91 2.21 -21.75
N GLY A 44 3.62 1.85 -21.59
CA GLY A 44 3.20 0.48 -21.35
C GLY A 44 3.55 -0.51 -22.47
N ARG A 45 3.80 -0.02 -23.69
CA ARG A 45 4.23 -0.86 -24.83
C ARG A 45 5.73 -1.19 -24.79
N ARG A 46 6.51 -0.43 -24.01
CA ARG A 46 7.97 -0.61 -23.84
C ARG A 46 8.34 -1.14 -22.46
N GLN A 47 7.39 -1.14 -21.52
CA GLN A 47 7.59 -1.65 -20.18
C GLN A 47 7.89 -3.15 -20.20
N VAL A 48 9.02 -3.54 -19.62
CA VAL A 48 9.34 -4.95 -19.38
C VAL A 48 8.47 -5.50 -18.25
N ASN A 49 8.11 -6.78 -18.35
CA ASN A 49 7.20 -7.42 -17.42
C ASN A 49 7.86 -7.90 -16.11
N ILE A 50 9.04 -7.40 -15.76
CA ILE A 50 9.77 -7.78 -14.55
C ILE A 50 10.18 -6.57 -13.72
N ILE A 51 9.88 -6.62 -12.43
CA ILE A 51 10.37 -5.67 -11.41
C ILE A 51 11.35 -6.44 -10.56
N LYS A 52 12.62 -6.00 -10.51
CA LYS A 52 13.62 -6.56 -9.59
C LYS A 52 13.74 -5.64 -8.40
N ALA A 53 13.16 -6.03 -7.27
CA ALA A 53 13.17 -5.22 -6.07
C ALA A 53 13.33 -6.08 -4.81
N ARG A 54 13.98 -5.54 -3.78
CA ARG A 54 14.19 -6.23 -2.50
C ARG A 54 12.88 -6.30 -1.71
N LYS A 55 12.67 -7.40 -0.97
CA LYS A 55 11.59 -7.48 0.02
C LYS A 55 11.78 -6.41 1.09
N ARG A 56 10.67 -5.81 1.51
CA ARG A 56 10.60 -4.84 2.59
C ARG A 56 9.73 -5.40 3.73
N GLU A 57 8.98 -4.55 4.42
CA GLU A 57 8.07 -4.94 5.51
C GLU A 57 7.05 -5.99 5.04
N HIS A 58 6.53 -6.76 5.99
CA HIS A 58 5.66 -7.89 5.68
C HIS A 58 4.49 -7.45 4.79
N SER A 59 4.32 -8.12 3.64
CA SER A 59 3.30 -7.84 2.63
C SER A 59 3.41 -6.50 1.87
N ARG A 60 4.49 -5.74 2.06
CA ARG A 60 4.71 -4.50 1.30
C ARG A 60 5.16 -4.81 -0.14
N LYS A 61 4.45 -4.21 -1.10
CA LYS A 61 4.72 -4.29 -2.54
C LYS A 61 5.88 -3.35 -2.92
N PRO A 62 6.58 -3.59 -4.04
CA PRO A 62 7.64 -2.70 -4.51
C PRO A 62 7.06 -1.34 -4.91
N ASP A 63 7.72 -0.24 -4.51
CA ASP A 63 7.26 1.11 -4.85
C ASP A 63 7.37 1.37 -6.37
N GLU A 64 8.30 0.69 -7.04
CA GLU A 64 8.51 0.72 -8.49
C GLU A 64 7.25 0.33 -9.29
N LEU A 65 6.31 -0.39 -8.65
CA LEU A 65 5.04 -0.73 -9.28
C LEU A 65 4.19 0.52 -9.55
N TYR A 66 4.23 1.51 -8.68
CA TYR A 66 3.45 2.74 -8.83
C TYR A 66 3.94 3.57 -10.01
N ASP A 67 5.26 3.74 -10.15
CA ASP A 67 5.86 4.48 -11.26
C ASP A 67 5.47 3.85 -12.62
N ILE A 68 5.42 2.51 -12.66
CA ILE A 68 4.96 1.78 -13.85
C ILE A 68 3.48 2.07 -14.10
N ILE A 69 2.62 2.01 -13.09
CA ILE A 69 1.18 2.25 -13.26
C ILE A 69 0.92 3.68 -13.74
N GLU A 70 1.55 4.67 -13.11
CA GLU A 70 1.38 6.09 -13.44
C GLU A 70 1.89 6.43 -14.84
N ALA A 71 2.99 5.80 -15.29
CA ALA A 71 3.49 5.98 -16.65
C ALA A 71 2.64 5.23 -17.70
N CYS A 72 2.08 4.08 -17.36
CA CYS A 72 1.41 3.18 -18.30
C CYS A 72 -0.10 3.39 -18.41
N SER A 73 -0.73 4.04 -17.44
CA SER A 73 -2.19 4.16 -17.36
C SER A 73 -2.63 5.61 -17.22
N PRO A 74 -3.71 6.03 -17.89
CA PRO A 74 -4.34 7.30 -17.55
C PRO A 74 -4.94 7.23 -16.14
N GLY A 75 -4.83 8.31 -15.37
CA GLY A 75 -5.56 8.46 -14.12
C GLY A 75 -7.08 8.64 -14.35
N PRO A 76 -7.88 8.72 -13.28
CA PRO A 76 -7.50 8.68 -11.86
C PRO A 76 -7.04 7.28 -11.39
N PHE A 77 -6.31 7.23 -10.27
CA PHE A 77 -5.78 5.99 -9.70
C PHE A 77 -6.45 5.62 -8.38
N LEU A 78 -6.68 4.33 -8.16
CA LEU A 78 -7.30 3.77 -6.96
C LEU A 78 -6.47 2.59 -6.43
N GLU A 79 -6.11 2.62 -5.14
CA GLU A 79 -5.51 1.50 -4.43
C GLU A 79 -6.48 0.95 -3.39
N LEU A 80 -6.85 -0.32 -3.54
CA LEU A 80 -7.63 -1.06 -2.56
C LEU A 80 -6.71 -1.84 -1.61
N PHE A 81 -7.08 -1.90 -0.34
CA PHE A 81 -6.31 -2.49 0.75
C PHE A 81 -4.97 -1.77 1.00
N ALA A 82 -4.92 -0.47 0.71
CA ALA A 82 -3.75 0.37 0.93
C ALA A 82 -3.37 0.43 2.41
N ARG A 83 -2.07 0.54 2.67
CA ARG A 83 -1.49 0.68 4.03
C ARG A 83 -0.89 2.06 4.26
N GLY A 84 -1.43 3.07 3.61
CA GLY A 84 -1.00 4.45 3.75
C GLY A 84 -1.46 5.30 2.57
N PRO A 85 -1.43 6.63 2.72
CA PRO A 85 -1.81 7.55 1.65
C PRO A 85 -0.72 7.61 0.58
N ARG A 86 -1.13 7.86 -0.67
CA ARG A 86 -0.23 8.16 -1.78
C ARG A 86 -0.76 9.35 -2.56
N LYS A 87 0.13 10.31 -2.84
CA LYS A 87 -0.24 11.53 -3.57
C LYS A 87 -0.75 11.16 -4.98
N GLY A 88 -1.89 11.71 -5.36
CA GLY A 88 -2.51 11.45 -6.67
C GLY A 88 -3.28 10.14 -6.77
N TRP A 89 -3.41 9.41 -5.67
CA TRP A 89 -4.18 8.16 -5.60
C TRP A 89 -5.32 8.31 -4.60
N ASP A 90 -6.49 7.83 -5.00
CA ASP A 90 -7.54 7.50 -4.05
C ASP A 90 -7.15 6.18 -3.37
N VAL A 91 -7.20 6.14 -2.04
CA VAL A 91 -6.81 4.96 -1.26
C VAL A 91 -7.97 4.49 -0.41
N TRP A 92 -8.15 3.18 -0.33
CA TRP A 92 -9.16 2.57 0.52
C TRP A 92 -8.56 1.37 1.25
N GLY A 93 -8.62 1.36 2.58
CA GLY A 93 -8.21 0.21 3.39
C GLY A 93 -8.30 0.48 4.89
N ASN A 94 -8.41 -0.58 5.70
CA ASN A 94 -8.52 -0.46 7.16
C ASN A 94 -7.26 0.14 7.84
N GLN A 95 -6.20 0.42 7.08
CA GLN A 95 -4.95 1.04 7.53
C GLN A 95 -4.49 2.18 6.61
N SER A 96 -5.39 2.79 5.83
CA SER A 96 -5.02 3.78 4.81
C SER A 96 -4.75 5.17 5.36
N GLU A 97 -5.27 5.52 6.55
CA GLU A 97 -5.15 6.87 7.12
C GLU A 97 -3.92 7.07 8.03
N ASP A 98 -3.51 6.05 8.80
CA ASP A 98 -2.38 6.11 9.74
C ASP A 98 -1.70 4.72 9.80
N TYR A 99 -0.57 4.52 9.10
CA TYR A 99 0.22 3.27 9.19
C TYR A 99 1.43 3.44 10.11
N TYR A 100 1.33 2.86 11.30
CA TYR A 100 2.49 2.54 12.14
C TYR A 100 2.54 1.02 12.35
N PRO A 101 3.69 0.36 12.13
CA PRO A 101 3.82 -1.05 12.47
C PRO A 101 3.65 -1.22 14.00
N ALA A 102 2.57 -1.88 14.42
CA ALA A 102 2.25 -2.11 15.83
C ALA A 102 3.14 -3.20 16.51
N TRP A 103 4.24 -3.60 15.87
CA TRP A 103 5.16 -4.64 16.32
C TRP A 103 6.62 -4.17 16.12
N ALA A 104 7.54 -4.71 16.92
CA ALA A 104 8.97 -4.34 16.87
C ALA A 104 9.54 -4.55 15.46
N THR A 105 9.68 -3.46 14.71
CA THR A 105 10.16 -3.44 13.33
C THR A 105 11.68 -3.23 13.31
N TYR A 106 12.34 -3.65 12.23
CA TYR A 106 13.78 -3.49 12.07
C TYR A 106 14.13 -2.04 11.72
N ALA A 107 15.38 -1.63 12.03
CA ALA A 107 15.87 -0.25 11.96
C ALA A 107 15.69 0.47 10.60
N ASN A 108 15.44 -0.23 9.51
CA ASN A 108 15.26 0.33 8.17
C ASN A 108 13.81 0.20 7.69
N HIS A 109 12.84 0.68 8.48
CA HIS A 109 11.45 0.77 8.03
C HIS A 109 11.22 2.06 7.24
N SER A 110 10.22 2.11 6.34
CA SER A 110 9.92 3.31 5.51
C SER A 110 9.55 4.58 6.28
N GLN A 111 9.45 4.49 7.61
CA GLN A 111 9.22 5.63 8.48
C GLN A 111 10.43 5.97 9.36
N ALA A 112 11.60 5.38 9.10
CA ALA A 112 12.83 5.70 9.84
C ALA A 112 13.23 7.17 9.69
N GLU A 113 12.76 7.83 8.61
CA GLU A 113 13.05 9.23 8.29
C GLU A 113 11.84 10.16 8.41
N THR A 114 10.64 9.64 8.69
CA THR A 114 9.45 10.49 8.93
C THR A 114 9.27 10.71 10.42
N GLU A 115 9.55 11.94 10.86
CA GLU A 115 9.21 12.42 12.20
C GLU A 115 7.71 12.20 12.49
N PRO A 116 7.34 11.68 13.67
CA PRO A 116 5.94 11.48 14.02
C PRO A 116 5.23 12.84 14.07
N SER A 117 4.18 12.98 13.26
CA SER A 117 3.29 14.14 13.28
C SER A 117 2.72 14.33 14.69
N SER A 118 3.16 15.39 15.36
CA SER A 118 2.72 15.76 16.71
C SER A 118 1.27 16.25 16.66
N LYS A 119 0.29 15.35 16.81
CA LYS A 119 -1.09 15.75 17.13
C LYS A 119 -1.08 16.37 18.53
N SER A 120 -1.27 17.70 18.59
CA SER A 120 -1.34 18.49 19.82
C SER A 120 -2.42 17.95 20.76
N LYS A 121 -2.05 17.53 21.97
CA LYS A 121 -3.00 17.15 23.01
C LYS A 121 -3.70 18.39 23.57
N THR A 122 -4.82 18.81 22.97
CA THR A 122 -5.70 19.79 23.59
C THR A 122 -6.56 19.09 24.65
N LYS A 123 -6.17 19.19 25.92
CA LYS A 123 -7.01 18.77 27.06
C LYS A 123 -8.17 19.76 27.23
N ALA A 124 -9.35 19.44 26.72
CA ALA A 124 -10.57 20.14 27.13
C ALA A 124 -11.12 19.51 28.42
N LYS A 125 -11.10 20.27 29.52
CA LYS A 125 -11.85 19.96 30.74
C LYS A 125 -13.31 20.39 30.53
N ALA A 126 -14.26 19.46 30.63
CA ALA A 126 -15.69 19.79 30.72
C ALA A 126 -16.30 19.23 32.00
N LYS A 127 -16.85 20.13 32.83
CA LYS A 127 -17.62 19.84 34.05
C LYS A 127 -19.09 19.53 33.69
N THR A 128 -19.62 18.46 34.31
CA THR A 128 -20.98 18.31 34.89
C THR A 128 -22.22 18.80 34.13
N LYS A 129 -23.13 17.88 33.75
CA LYS A 129 -24.48 17.71 34.37
C LYS A 129 -25.23 16.50 33.79
N ARG A 130 -25.66 15.59 34.66
CA ARG A 130 -26.64 14.53 34.37
C ARG A 130 -28.02 15.15 34.13
N LYS A 131 -28.71 14.76 33.05
CA LYS A 131 -30.19 14.70 33.02
C LYS A 131 -30.65 13.57 32.09
N ARG A 132 -31.77 12.98 32.49
CA ARG A 132 -32.27 11.64 32.16
C ARG A 132 -32.84 11.53 30.73
N GLN A 133 -32.68 10.32 30.20
CA GLN A 133 -33.46 9.57 29.22
C GLN A 133 -34.71 10.23 28.61
N SER A 134 -34.73 10.23 27.27
CA SER A 134 -35.86 9.77 26.46
C SER A 134 -35.30 9.22 25.16
N ALA A 135 -35.62 7.96 24.85
CA ALA A 135 -35.29 7.30 23.60
C ALA A 135 -36.27 7.74 22.51
N ASP A 136 -35.77 7.98 21.30
CA ASP A 136 -36.54 7.80 20.07
C ASP A 136 -35.63 7.77 18.82
N LEU A 137 -36.02 6.87 17.89
CA LEU A 137 -35.81 6.84 16.43
C LEU A 137 -34.46 6.45 15.76
N ALA A 138 -34.40 5.17 15.35
CA ALA A 138 -34.38 4.61 13.97
C ALA A 138 -33.37 5.04 12.86
N LEU A 139 -32.83 4.00 12.21
CA LEU A 139 -32.38 3.83 10.79
C LEU A 139 -31.26 4.79 10.27
N LEU A 140 -30.20 4.36 9.59
CA LEU A 140 -30.01 3.38 8.48
C LEU A 140 -28.56 2.88 8.46
#